data_AF-A0A942GF80-F1
#
_entry.id   AF-A0A942GF80-F1
#
_cell.length_a   1.000
_cell.length_b   1.000
_cell.length_c   1.000
_cell.angle_alpha   90.00
_cell.angle_beta   90.00
_cell.angle_gamma   90.00
#
_symmetry.space_group_name_H-M   'P 1'
#
loop_
_entity.id
_entity.type
_entity.pdbx_description
1 polymer ?
#
loop_
_entity_poly.entity_id
_entity_poly.type
_entity_poly.pdbx_seq_one_letter_code
_entity_poly.pdbx_strand_id
1 'polypeptide(L)'
;TITKAYGSTPRKAGTRMLIFADGQISGTVGGGCAEAEVRREALSLTGRAEPKTFILNLTADAAAEEGMACGGKMELFLEPLVIASGN
;
A
#
# COMPACT_ATOMS: atom_id res chain seq x y z
N THR A 1 6.03 -0.15 0.16
CA THR A 1 6.62 1.21 0.14
C THR A 1 5.92 2.08 -0.88
N ILE A 2 5.70 3.36 -0.59
CA ILE A 2 5.24 4.35 -1.58
C ILE A 2 6.46 4.83 -2.37
N THR A 3 6.55 4.52 -3.66
CA THR A 3 7.67 4.96 -4.51
C THR A 3 7.41 6.30 -5.15
N LYS A 4 6.15 6.61 -5.48
CA LYS A 4 5.74 7.90 -6.06
C LYS A 4 4.39 8.33 -5.51
N ALA A 5 4.19 9.63 -5.39
CA ALA A 5 2.92 10.22 -4.97
C ALA A 5 2.60 11.41 -5.87
N TYR A 6 1.38 11.46 -6.40
CA TYR A 6 0.90 12.44 -7.36
C TYR A 6 -0.35 13.13 -6.82
N GLY A 7 -0.40 14.46 -6.88
CA GLY A 7 -1.53 15.23 -6.37
C GLY A 7 -1.65 15.19 -4.84
N SER A 8 -2.87 15.37 -4.34
CA SER A 8 -3.16 15.34 -2.90
C SER A 8 -3.22 13.90 -2.40
N THR A 9 -2.22 13.50 -1.62
CA THR A 9 -2.05 12.14 -1.08
C THR A 9 -1.81 12.24 0.43
N PRO A 10 -2.35 11.31 1.24
CA PRO A 10 -2.25 11.36 2.71
C PRO A 10 -0.83 11.09 3.21
N ARG A 11 -0.01 10.41 2.40
CA ARG A 11 1.40 10.11 2.66
C ARG A 11 2.25 10.42 1.44
N LYS A 12 3.53 10.67 1.67
CA LYS A 12 4.51 11.00 0.61
C LYS A 12 5.34 9.77 0.22
N ALA A 13 5.97 9.86 -0.95
CA ALA A 13 6.97 8.89 -1.38
C ALA A 13 8.04 8.69 -0.29
N GLY A 14 8.52 7.46 -0.15
CA GLY A 14 9.40 7.01 0.92
C GLY A 14 8.68 6.42 2.14
N THR A 15 7.37 6.66 2.30
CA THR A 15 6.58 6.03 3.38
C THR A 15 6.54 4.51 3.21
N ARG A 16 6.69 3.78 4.32
CA ARG A 16 6.67 2.32 4.37
C ARG A 16 5.59 1.82 5.32
N MET A 17 5.09 0.64 5.02
CA MET A 17 4.13 -0.10 5.83
C MET A 17 4.50 -1.58 5.72
N LEU A 18 4.51 -2.26 6.87
CA LEU A 18 4.73 -3.69 6.97
C LEU A 18 3.39 -4.39 7.11
N ILE A 19 3.23 -5.49 6.40
CA ILE A 19 2.04 -6.34 6.45
C ILE A 19 2.54 -7.74 6.76
N PHE A 20 2.12 -8.27 7.90
CA PHE A 20 2.47 -9.61 8.35
C PHE A 20 1.57 -10.65 7.69
N ALA A 21 1.99 -11.93 7.70
CA ALA A 21 1.25 -13.01 7.06
C ALA A 21 -0.13 -13.28 7.71
N ASP A 22 -0.29 -12.93 8.98
CA ASP A 22 -1.58 -12.95 9.69
C ASP A 22 -2.45 -11.71 9.38
N GLY A 23 -1.93 -10.81 8.54
CA GLY A 23 -2.58 -9.58 8.12
C GLY A 23 -2.53 -8.46 9.15
N GLN A 24 -1.75 -8.57 10.23
CA GLN A 24 -1.42 -7.42 11.08
C GLN A 24 -0.62 -6.38 10.28
N ILE A 25 -0.71 -5.12 10.69
CA ILE A 25 -0.05 -4.00 10.02
C ILE A 25 0.82 -3.22 11.01
N SER A 26 2.00 -2.80 10.55
CA SER A 26 2.81 -1.80 11.23
C SER A 26 3.15 -0.64 10.28
N GLY A 27 2.87 0.59 10.71
CA GLY A 27 2.91 1.78 9.86
C GLY A 27 1.61 2.00 9.08
N THR A 28 1.60 3.01 8.21
CA THR A 28 0.40 3.45 7.47
C THR A 28 0.81 4.08 6.15
N VAL A 29 0.07 3.78 5.07
CA VAL A 29 0.22 4.43 3.76
C VAL A 29 -0.88 5.45 3.47
N GLY A 30 -1.85 5.63 4.37
CA GLY A 30 -2.90 6.64 4.17
C GLY A 30 -4.18 6.47 4.99
N GLY A 31 -4.38 5.35 5.69
CA GLY A 31 -5.66 5.05 6.34
C GLY A 31 -6.73 4.51 5.40
N GLY A 32 -7.79 3.93 5.96
CA GLY A 32 -9.04 3.65 5.26
C GLY A 32 -8.92 2.65 4.10
N CYS A 33 -9.65 2.91 3.01
CA CYS A 33 -9.71 2.03 1.84
C CYS A 33 -8.34 1.82 1.18
N ALA A 34 -7.49 2.85 1.18
CA ALA A 34 -6.13 2.75 0.65
C ALA A 34 -5.29 1.69 1.38
N GLU A 35 -5.39 1.60 2.71
CA GLU A 35 -4.71 0.57 3.49
C GLU A 35 -5.30 -0.81 3.27
N ALA A 36 -6.63 -0.92 3.21
CA ALA A 36 -7.31 -2.18 2.95
C ALA A 36 -6.90 -2.77 1.58
N GLU A 37 -6.78 -1.91 0.57
CA GLU A 37 -6.33 -2.28 -0.77
C GLU A 37 -4.89 -2.80 -0.76
N VAL A 38 -3.97 -2.02 -0.18
CA VAL A 38 -2.55 -2.38 -0.10
C VAL A 38 -2.35 -3.67 0.72
N ARG A 39 -3.14 -3.86 1.79
CA ARG A 39 -3.16 -5.09 2.59
C ARG A 39 -3.59 -6.30 1.77
N ARG A 40 -4.67 -6.17 1.00
CA ARG A 40 -5.18 -7.25 0.13
C ARG A 40 -4.15 -7.64 -0.93
N GLU A 41 -3.56 -6.65 -1.59
CA GLU A 41 -2.52 -6.85 -2.60
C GLU A 41 -1.28 -7.53 -2.01
N ALA A 42 -0.81 -7.12 -0.84
CA ALA A 42 0.34 -7.73 -0.18
C ALA A 42 0.05 -9.17 0.27
N LEU A 43 -1.12 -9.44 0.84
CA LEU A 43 -1.48 -10.79 1.27
C LEU A 43 -1.55 -11.77 0.08
N SER A 44 -1.94 -11.29 -1.12
CA SER A 44 -1.93 -12.10 -2.35
C SER A 44 -0.52 -12.53 -2.80
N LEU A 45 0.52 -11.85 -2.30
CA LEU A 45 1.93 -12.16 -2.58
C LEU A 45 2.56 -13.05 -1.51
N THR A 46 1.84 -13.39 -0.45
CA THR A 46 2.37 -14.27 0.62
C THR A 46 2.75 -15.62 0.02
N GLY A 47 3.97 -16.07 0.29
CA GLY A 47 4.53 -17.30 -0.29
C GLY A 47 5.13 -17.15 -1.69
N ARG A 48 5.14 -15.93 -2.26
CA ARG A 48 5.84 -15.61 -3.51
C ARG A 48 7.12 -14.82 -3.22
N ALA A 49 8.14 -15.00 -4.05
CA ALA A 49 9.39 -14.23 -3.97
C ALA A 49 9.39 -13.00 -4.88
N GLU A 50 8.35 -12.84 -5.71
CA GLU A 50 8.31 -11.79 -6.73
C GLU A 50 7.71 -10.49 -6.17
N PRO A 51 8.41 -9.36 -6.29
CA PRO A 51 7.85 -8.07 -5.92
C PRO A 51 6.77 -7.63 -6.90
N LYS A 52 5.88 -6.74 -6.44
CA LYS A 52 4.79 -6.17 -7.23
C LYS A 52 4.79 -4.66 -7.13
N THR A 53 4.66 -3.99 -8.28
CA THR A 53 4.35 -2.56 -8.33
C THR A 53 2.93 -2.36 -8.82
N PHE A 54 2.19 -1.46 -8.17
CA PHE A 54 0.86 -1.06 -8.66
C PHE A 54 0.55 0.40 -8.34
N ILE A 55 -0.43 0.96 -9.06
CA ILE A 55 -0.93 2.32 -8.86
C ILE A 55 -2.24 2.25 -8.11
N LEU A 56 -2.29 2.92 -6.96
CA LEU A 56 -3.51 3.16 -6.20
C LEU A 56 -4.07 4.53 -6.55
N ASN A 57 -5.32 4.57 -7.02
CA ASN A 57 -6.03 5.82 -7.29
C ASN A 57 -6.96 6.17 -6.13
N LEU A 58 -6.65 7.24 -5.41
CA LEU A 58 -7.39 7.66 -4.22
C LEU A 58 -8.67 8.43 -4.58
N THR A 59 -8.85 8.82 -5.84
CA THR A 59 -10.08 9.47 -6.32
C THR A 59 -11.23 8.48 -6.52
N ALA A 60 -10.94 7.18 -6.60
CA ALA A 60 -11.94 6.14 -6.85
C ALA A 60 -12.60 5.62 -5.56
N ASP A 61 -12.09 6.05 -4.39
CA ASP A 61 -12.76 5.78 -3.12
C ASP A 61 -14.06 6.58 -3.05
N ALA A 62 -15.15 5.92 -2.65
CA ALA A 62 -16.50 6.48 -2.52
C ALA A 62 -16.58 7.77 -1.66
N ALA A 63 -15.52 8.11 -0.92
CA ALA A 63 -15.35 9.38 -0.21
C ALA A 63 -15.19 10.62 -1.13
N ALA A 64 -15.04 10.42 -2.44
CA ALA A 64 -14.96 11.53 -3.41
C ALA A 64 -16.26 12.33 -3.51
N GLU A 65 -17.42 11.74 -3.19
CA GLU A 65 -18.71 12.42 -3.28
C GLU A 65 -18.91 13.51 -2.21
N GLU A 66 -18.15 13.49 -1.10
CA GLU A 66 -18.22 14.47 -0.02
C GLU A 66 -17.07 15.49 -0.02
N GLY A 67 -16.22 15.50 -1.06
CA GLY A 67 -15.13 16.48 -1.21
C GLY A 67 -13.96 16.30 -0.22
N MET A 68 -13.94 15.20 0.54
CA MET A 68 -12.90 14.90 1.53
C MET A 68 -11.84 13.89 1.04
N ALA A 69 -12.02 13.31 -0.15
CA ALA A 69 -11.06 12.37 -0.70
C ALA A 69 -9.74 13.06 -1.08
N CYS A 70 -8.62 12.43 -0.71
CA CYS A 70 -7.31 12.75 -1.26
C CYS A 70 -7.35 12.54 -2.78
N GLY A 71 -7.41 13.61 -3.57
CA GLY A 71 -7.59 13.56 -5.03
C GLY A 71 -6.35 13.12 -5.84
N GLY A 72 -5.53 12.24 -5.28
CA GLY A 72 -4.21 11.88 -5.81
C GLY A 72 -4.05 10.41 -6.19
N LYS A 73 -2.84 10.04 -6.60
CA LYS A 73 -2.45 8.67 -6.93
C LYS A 73 -1.15 8.32 -6.24
N MET A 74 -0.97 7.06 -5.86
CA MET A 74 0.27 6.57 -5.26
C MET A 74 0.77 5.34 -6.02
N GLU A 75 2.06 5.31 -6.33
CA GLU A 75 2.75 4.11 -6.80
C GLU A 75 3.30 3.36 -5.59
N LEU A 76 2.91 2.10 -5.47
CA LEU A 76 3.23 1.22 -4.36
C LEU A 76 4.12 0.10 -4.87
N PHE A 77 5.28 -0.06 -4.25
CA PHE A 77 6.17 -1.21 -4.43
C PHE A 77 6.02 -2.14 -3.22
N LEU A 78 5.56 -3.36 -3.49
CA LEU A 78 5.42 -4.44 -2.53
C LEU A 78 6.59 -5.41 -2.70
N GLU A 79 7.36 -5.55 -1.64
CA GLU A 79 8.53 -6.42 -1.58
C GLU A 79 8.26 -7.52 -0.54
N PRO A 80 8.12 -8.79 -0.97
CA PRO A 80 8.01 -9.91 -0.04
C PRO A 80 9.30 -10.05 0.78
N LEU A 81 9.19 -9.94 2.11
CA LEU A 81 10.31 -10.17 3.01
C LEU A 81 10.38 -11.66 3.35
N VAL A 82 11.12 -12.42 2.55
CA VAL A 82 11.40 -13.82 2.84
C VAL A 82 12.62 -13.88 3.75
N ILE A 83 12.46 -14.34 4.99
CA ILE A 83 13.62 -14.69 5.80
C ILE A 83 14.18 -15.96 5.17
N ALA A 84 15.25 -15.83 4.39
CA ALA A 84 16.05 -16.97 4.00
C ALA A 84 16.46 -17.66 5.30
N SER A 85 15.95 -18.86 5.53
CA SER A 85 16.41 -19.69 6.64
C SER A 85 17.90 -19.92 6.37
N GLY A 86 18.76 -19.21 7.11
CA GLY A 86 20.19 -19.42 7.07
C GLY A 86 20.45 -20.88 7.43
N ASN A 87 21.15 -21.58 6.54
CA ASN A 87 21.71 -22.89 6.83
C ASN A 87 22.95 -22.74 7.71
#